data_AF-A0A1H3R150-F1
#
_entry.id   AF-A0A1H3R150-F1
#
_cell.length_a   1.000
_cell.length_b   1.000
_cell.length_c   1.000
_cell.angle_alpha   90.00
_cell.angle_beta   90.00
_cell.angle_gamma   90.00
#
_symmetry.space_group_name_H-M   'P 1'
#
loop_
_entity.id
_entity.type
_entity.pdbx_description
1 polymer ?
#
loop_
_entity_poly.entity_id
_entity_poly.type
_entity_poly.pdbx_seq_one_letter_code
_entity_poly.pdbx_strand_id
1 'polypeptide(L)'
;MAGRSSLSVEQRAAAVGLFDDGWADRAVATRLGVSRPAVARLYGRWRVRGGAALVSKPSRRVFTVEFKLEVVRRFLAGETKTDLACEFDLS
;
A
#
# COMPACT_ATOMS: atom_id res chain seq x y z
N MET A 1 -11.02 -3.94 -13.78
CA MET A 1 -11.45 -4.96 -12.81
C MET A 1 -10.39 -5.07 -11.72
N ALA A 2 -10.72 -4.72 -10.48
CA ALA A 2 -9.86 -5.06 -9.36
C ALA A 2 -9.84 -6.59 -9.21
N GLY A 3 -8.70 -7.23 -9.48
CA GLY A 3 -8.54 -8.66 -9.22
C GLY A 3 -8.84 -8.92 -7.75
N ARG A 4 -9.74 -9.86 -7.45
CA ARG A 4 -10.04 -10.24 -6.07
C ARG A 4 -8.71 -10.64 -5.41
N SER A 5 -8.40 -10.03 -4.27
CA SER A 5 -7.25 -10.41 -3.45
C SER A 5 -7.29 -11.91 -3.19
N SER A 6 -6.15 -12.59 -3.32
CA SER A 6 -6.03 -14.00 -2.92
C SER A 6 -6.08 -14.20 -1.40
N LEU A 7 -5.97 -13.10 -0.62
CA LEU A 7 -6.16 -13.10 0.83
C LEU A 7 -7.63 -12.94 1.19
N SER A 8 -8.10 -13.74 2.15
CA SER A 8 -9.43 -13.59 2.77
C SER A 8 -9.55 -12.27 3.54
N VAL A 9 -10.78 -11.90 3.93
CA VAL A 9 -11.02 -10.72 4.78
C VAL A 9 -10.24 -10.83 6.09
N GLU A 10 -10.32 -11.98 6.75
CA GLU A 10 -9.64 -12.28 8.02
C GLU A 10 -8.11 -12.23 7.87
N GLN A 11 -7.56 -12.83 6.81
CA GLN A 11 -6.12 -12.79 6.55
C GLN A 11 -5.61 -11.36 6.32
N ARG A 12 -6.42 -10.51 5.66
CA ARG A 12 -6.06 -9.10 5.48
C ARG A 12 -6.12 -8.32 6.80
N ALA A 13 -7.11 -8.57 7.64
CA ALA A 13 -7.22 -7.93 8.96
C ALA A 13 -6.05 -8.35 9.86
N ALA A 14 -5.73 -9.65 9.93
CA ALA A 14 -4.59 -10.17 10.68
C ALA A 14 -3.26 -9.60 10.18
N ALA A 15 -3.09 -9.48 8.86
CA ALA A 15 -1.89 -8.87 8.28
C ALA A 15 -1.74 -7.40 8.68
N VAL A 16 -2.83 -6.61 8.68
CA VAL A 16 -2.81 -5.21 9.12
C VAL A 16 -2.43 -5.08 10.59
N GLY A 17 -3.01 -5.89 11.47
CA GLY A 17 -2.62 -5.88 12.89
C GLY A 17 -1.13 -6.17 13.09
N LEU A 18 -0.58 -7.14 12.36
CA LEU A 18 0.87 -7.40 12.40
C LEU A 18 1.71 -6.24 11.86
N PHE A 19 1.23 -5.51 10.85
CA PHE A 19 1.92 -4.32 10.37
C PHE A 19 1.91 -3.19 11.40
N ASP A 20 0.78 -3.01 12.10
CA ASP A 20 0.65 -2.05 13.21
C ASP A 20 1.61 -2.41 14.36
N ASP A 21 1.85 -3.71 14.59
CA ASP A 21 2.86 -4.23 15.51
C ASP A 21 4.32 -4.11 14.97
N GLY A 22 4.52 -3.51 13.80
CA GLY A 22 5.84 -3.25 13.20
C GLY A 22 6.41 -4.37 12.33
N TRP A 23 5.62 -5.40 12.00
CA TRP A 23 6.10 -6.51 11.18
C TRP A 23 6.19 -6.15 9.69
N ALA A 24 7.24 -6.64 9.02
CA ALA A 24 7.42 -6.48 7.57
C ALA A 24 6.64 -7.54 6.76
N ASP A 25 6.36 -7.23 5.49
CA ASP A 25 5.60 -8.08 4.55
C ASP A 25 6.07 -9.55 4.51
N ARG A 26 7.39 -9.76 4.49
CA ARG A 26 7.98 -11.11 4.44
C ARG A 26 7.65 -11.90 5.70
N ALA A 27 7.83 -11.30 6.88
CA ALA A 27 7.59 -11.96 8.15
C ALA A 27 6.09 -12.28 8.32
N VAL A 28 5.21 -11.36 7.92
CA VAL A 28 3.75 -11.56 7.94
C VAL A 28 3.32 -12.67 6.99
N ALA A 29 3.85 -12.71 5.77
CA ALA A 29 3.52 -13.76 4.80
C ALA A 29 3.91 -15.15 5.32
N THR A 30 5.11 -15.28 5.92
CA THR A 30 5.56 -16.52 6.55
C THR A 30 4.68 -16.89 7.74
N ARG A 31 4.39 -15.95 8.64
CA ARG A 31 3.56 -16.19 9.84
C ARG A 31 2.16 -16.65 9.51
N LEU A 32 1.53 -16.06 8.49
CA LEU A 32 0.16 -16.38 8.08
C LEU A 32 0.08 -17.54 7.07
N GLY A 33 1.22 -18.05 6.58
CA GLY A 33 1.25 -19.13 5.59
C GLY A 33 0.64 -18.75 4.24
N VAL A 34 0.76 -17.48 3.83
CA VAL A 34 0.12 -16.93 2.63
C VAL A 34 1.12 -16.43 1.59
N SER A 35 0.63 -16.20 0.36
CA SER A 35 1.42 -15.67 -0.75
C SER A 35 2.02 -14.30 -0.43
N ARG A 36 3.37 -14.21 -0.41
CA ARG A 36 4.10 -12.97 -0.18
C ARG A 36 3.72 -11.83 -1.15
N PRO A 37 3.58 -12.03 -2.47
CA PRO A 37 3.12 -10.96 -3.37
C PRO A 37 1.78 -10.32 -2.98
N ALA A 38 0.85 -11.08 -2.39
CA ALA A 38 -0.42 -10.53 -1.94
C ALA A 38 -0.25 -9.65 -0.68
N VAL A 39 0.56 -10.12 0.27
CA VAL A 39 0.91 -9.38 1.49
C VAL A 39 1.72 -8.13 1.18
N ALA A 40 2.71 -8.20 0.28
CA ALA A 40 3.53 -7.06 -0.12
C ALA A 40 2.71 -5.92 -0.73
N ARG A 41 1.70 -6.23 -1.55
CA ARG A 41 0.76 -5.22 -2.08
C ARG A 41 -0.09 -4.60 -0.97
N LEU A 42 -0.54 -5.39 0.00
CA LEU A 42 -1.27 -4.87 1.16
C LEU A 42 -0.38 -3.98 2.04
N TYR A 43 0.86 -4.40 2.29
CA TYR A 43 1.86 -3.64 3.05
C TYR A 43 2.19 -2.30 2.39
N GLY A 44 2.30 -2.26 1.06
CA GLY A 44 2.45 -1.01 0.30
C GLY A 44 1.31 -0.03 0.55
N ARG A 45 0.05 -0.50 0.48
CA ARG A 45 -1.13 0.33 0.77
C ARG A 45 -1.18 0.77 2.23
N TRP A 46 -0.84 -0.13 3.16
CA TRP A 46 -0.81 0.16 4.59
C TRP A 46 0.23 1.23 4.93
N ARG A 47 1.42 1.20 4.34
CA ARG A 47 2.42 2.28 4.55
C ARG A 47 1.92 3.66 4.15
N VAL A 48 1.01 3.74 3.17
CA VAL A 48 0.44 5.00 2.66
C VAL A 48 -0.79 5.43 3.46
N ARG A 49 -1.61 4.49 3.93
CA ARG A 49 -2.97 4.77 4.44
C ARG A 49 -3.25 4.22 5.84
N GLY A 50 -2.30 3.54 6.47
CA GLY A 50 -2.52 2.77 7.70
C GLY A 50 -3.68 1.77 7.56
N GLY A 51 -4.54 1.71 8.57
CA GLY A 51 -5.72 0.83 8.61
C GLY A 51 -6.73 1.03 7.46
N ALA A 52 -6.74 2.20 6.81
CA ALA A 52 -7.60 2.43 5.64
C ALA A 52 -7.15 1.63 4.39
N ALA A 53 -6.03 0.90 4.45
CA ALA A 53 -5.56 0.01 3.39
C ALA A 53 -6.50 -1.17 3.07
N LEU A 54 -7.45 -1.48 3.96
CA LEU A 54 -8.49 -2.50 3.74
C LEU A 54 -9.66 -1.97 2.89
N VAL A 55 -9.81 -0.65 2.78
CA VAL A 55 -10.89 -0.03 2.02
C VAL A 55 -10.56 -0.04 0.52
N SER A 56 -11.47 -0.58 -0.28
CA SER A 56 -11.34 -0.52 -1.73
C SER A 56 -11.59 0.91 -2.22
N LYS A 57 -10.58 1.56 -2.84
CA LYS A 57 -10.78 2.83 -3.56
C LYS A 57 -11.20 2.59 -5.02
N PRO A 58 -11.92 3.54 -5.65
CA PRO A 58 -12.18 3.51 -7.08
C PRO A 58 -10.87 3.40 -7.88
N SER A 59 -10.85 2.49 -8.86
CA SER A 59 -9.62 2.08 -9.56
C SER A 59 -9.07 3.08 -10.58
N ARG A 60 -9.61 4.30 -10.66
CA ARG A 60 -9.19 5.31 -11.65
C ARG A 60 -9.22 6.71 -11.04
N ARG A 61 -8.09 7.16 -10.50
CA ARG A 61 -7.79 8.58 -10.32
C ARG A 61 -7.06 9.06 -11.58
N VAL A 62 -7.55 10.13 -12.20
CA VAL A 62 -6.83 10.83 -13.27
C VAL A 62 -6.11 11.99 -12.62
N PHE A 63 -4.80 12.04 -12.81
CA PHE A 63 -3.96 13.14 -12.34
C PHE A 63 -3.63 14.06 -13.51
N THR A 64 -3.66 15.37 -13.25
CA THR A 64 -3.21 16.37 -14.22
C THR A 64 -1.71 16.22 -14.49
N VAL A 65 -1.23 16.80 -15.59
CA VAL A 65 0.18 16.72 -15.95
C VAL A 65 1.03 17.51 -14.95
N GLU A 66 0.52 18.65 -14.51
CA GLU A 66 1.14 19.55 -13.53
C GLU A 66 1.39 18.82 -12.21
N PHE A 67 0.38 18.10 -11.73
CA PHE A 67 0.50 17.29 -10.53
C PHE A 67 1.57 16.20 -10.69
N LYS A 68 1.59 15.49 -11.82
CA LYS A 68 2.61 14.46 -12.07
C LYS A 68 4.01 15.08 -12.08
N LEU A 69 4.17 16.25 -12.72
CA LEU A 69 5.45 16.95 -12.78
C LEU A 69 5.94 17.38 -11.40
N GLU A 70 5.05 17.87 -10.55
CA GLU A 70 5.36 18.22 -9.16
C GLU A 70 5.93 17.03 -8.39
N VAL A 71 5.21 15.90 -8.39
CA VAL A 71 5.63 14.68 -7.69
C VAL A 71 6.99 14.17 -8.22
N VAL A 72 7.18 14.19 -9.54
CA VAL A 72 8.44 13.76 -10.16
C VAL A 72 9.60 14.66 -9.77
N ARG A 73 9.41 15.99 -9.76
CA ARG A 73 10.46 16.94 -9.36
C ARG A 73 10.89 16.71 -7.91
N ARG A 74 9.94 16.50 -7.00
CA ARG A 74 10.22 16.23 -5.58
C ARG A 74 10.95 14.91 -5.38
N PHE A 75 10.55 13.87 -6.10
CA PHE A 75 11.27 12.60 -6.10
C PHE A 75 12.72 12.75 -6.60
N LEU A 76 12.92 13.52 -7.68
CA LEU A 76 14.26 13.83 -8.21
C LEU A 76 15.09 14.69 -7.26
N ALA A 77 14.45 15.50 -6.42
CA ALA A 77 15.10 16.28 -5.36
C ALA A 77 15.51 15.42 -4.14
N GLY A 78 15.19 14.13 -4.13
CA GLY A 78 15.63 13.17 -3.11
C GLY A 78 14.57 12.75 -2.11
N GLU A 79 13.33 13.22 -2.23
CA GLU A 79 12.24 12.76 -1.38
C GLU A 79 11.89 11.29 -1.64
N THR A 80 11.46 10.58 -0.60
CA THR A 80 11.21 9.15 -0.73
C THR A 80 9.87 8.89 -1.41
N LYS A 81 9.78 7.78 -2.16
CA LYS A 81 8.52 7.36 -2.80
C LYS A 81 7.40 7.14 -1.78
N THR A 82 7.74 6.69 -0.57
CA THR A 82 6.75 6.42 0.48
C THR A 82 6.22 7.72 1.04
N ASP A 83 7.07 8.70 1.33
CA ASP A 83 6.62 10.00 1.86
C ASP A 83 5.73 10.72 0.86
N LEU A 84 6.14 10.77 -0.42
CA LEU A 84 5.32 11.34 -1.50
C LEU A 84 4.00 10.58 -1.66
N ALA A 85 4.02 9.24 -1.54
CA ALA A 85 2.80 8.46 -1.62
C ALA A 85 1.85 8.72 -0.44
N CYS A 86 2.38 8.87 0.78
CA CYS A 86 1.62 9.27 1.96
C CYS A 86 1.00 10.64 1.79
N GLU A 87 1.79 11.64 1.40
CA GLU A 87 1.35 13.02 1.25
C GLU A 87 0.25 13.18 0.20
N PHE A 88 0.41 12.51 -0.95
CA PHE A 88 -0.50 12.63 -2.08
C PHE A 88 -1.55 11.51 -2.17
N ASP A 89 -1.58 10.61 -1.18
CA ASP A 89 -2.45 9.43 -1.12
C ASP A 89 -2.34 8.53 -2.38
N LEU A 90 -1.11 8.33 -2.86
CA LEU A 90 -0.76 7.53 -4.05
C LEU A 90 -0.60 6.05 -3.68
N SER A 91 -1.72 5.33 -3.55
CA SER A 91 -1.75 3.91 -3.17
C SER A 91 -2.73 3.08 -3.99
#